data_AF-W1YAN6-F1
#
_entry.id   AF-W1YAN6-F1
#
_cell.length_a   1.000
_cell.length_b   1.000
_cell.length_c   1.000
_cell.angle_alpha   90.00
_cell.angle_beta   90.00
_cell.angle_gamma   90.00
#
_symmetry.space_group_name_H-M   'P 1'
#
loop_
_entity.id
_entity.type
_entity.pdbx_description
1 polymer ?
#
loop_
_entity_poly.entity_id
_entity_poly.type
_entity_poly.pdbx_seq_one_letter_code
_entity_poly.pdbx_strand_id
1 'polypeptide(L)'
;MAKAVCEYFGVTYVAKKSEVKNTEDKPQVASKTEYLRIISDSVNIHSSADFNSSSVVGKVKKGDVFTIAQKIERTGTDMYKLKSGVYITASTKYVEVFER
;
A
#
# COMPACT_ATOMS: atom_id res chain seq x y z
N MET A 1 13.12 -45.66 -14.31
CA MET A 1 14.12 -44.80 -13.64
C MET A 1 13.52 -43.44 -13.40
N ALA A 2 13.77 -42.81 -12.26
CA ALA A 2 13.26 -41.48 -11.93
C ALA A 2 14.40 -40.47 -11.77
N LYS A 3 14.17 -39.24 -12.24
CA LYS A 3 14.53 -37.98 -11.58
C LYS A 3 14.02 -36.81 -12.40
N ALA A 4 12.92 -36.21 -11.93
CA ALA A 4 12.53 -34.87 -12.33
C ALA A 4 12.98 -33.91 -11.23
N VAL A 5 13.71 -32.85 -11.60
CA VAL A 5 13.92 -31.66 -10.77
C VAL A 5 13.73 -30.46 -11.68
N CYS A 6 12.56 -29.83 -11.57
CA CYS A 6 12.31 -28.48 -12.03
C CYS A 6 11.55 -27.80 -10.90
N GLU A 7 12.28 -27.17 -9.99
CA GLU A 7 11.72 -26.40 -8.87
C GLU A 7 11.23 -25.05 -9.38
N TYR A 8 10.21 -25.10 -10.25
CA TYR A 8 9.43 -23.96 -10.65
C TYR A 8 8.66 -23.46 -9.42
N PHE A 9 9.11 -22.32 -8.85
CA PHE A 9 8.55 -21.75 -7.64
C PHE A 9 7.02 -21.59 -7.77
N GLY A 10 6.30 -22.33 -6.92
CA GLY A 10 4.88 -22.65 -7.11
C GLY A 10 3.91 -21.50 -6.86
N VAL A 11 3.92 -20.48 -7.72
CA VAL A 11 2.87 -19.44 -7.76
C VAL A 11 1.66 -19.98 -8.52
N THR A 12 0.89 -20.86 -7.87
CA THR A 12 -0.42 -21.29 -8.38
C THR A 12 -1.41 -20.13 -8.27
N TYR A 13 -1.89 -19.67 -9.42
CA TYR A 13 -2.76 -18.48 -9.51
C TYR A 13 -4.21 -18.82 -9.11
N VAL A 14 -4.46 -18.97 -7.81
CA VAL A 14 -5.77 -19.40 -7.28
C VAL A 14 -6.72 -18.20 -7.15
N ALA A 15 -7.59 -18.01 -8.15
CA ALA A 15 -8.72 -17.10 -8.04
C ALA A 15 -9.75 -17.65 -7.02
N LYS A 16 -9.73 -17.12 -5.79
CA LYS A 16 -10.72 -17.42 -4.73
C LYS A 16 -11.69 -16.25 -4.54
N LYS A 17 -12.97 -16.53 -4.76
CA LYS A 17 -14.10 -15.61 -4.60
C LYS A 17 -14.75 -15.79 -3.22
N SER A 18 -14.60 -14.77 -2.37
CA SER A 18 -15.47 -14.36 -1.22
C SER A 18 -15.76 -15.34 -0.06
N GLU A 19 -16.42 -14.77 0.98
CA GLU A 19 -17.16 -15.39 2.11
C GLU A 19 -16.36 -15.90 3.33
N VAL A 20 -16.67 -15.58 4.60
CA VAL A 20 -17.36 -14.42 5.28
C VAL A 20 -16.74 -14.33 6.71
N LYS A 21 -16.84 -13.32 7.58
CA LYS A 21 -17.96 -12.57 8.26
C LYS A 21 -17.27 -11.65 9.31
N ASN A 22 -17.73 -10.50 9.80
CA ASN A 22 -18.81 -9.51 9.55
C ASN A 22 -18.46 -8.27 10.44
N THR A 23 -18.93 -7.02 10.32
CA THR A 23 -19.87 -6.27 9.44
C THR A 23 -19.11 -4.97 9.01
N GLU A 24 -19.59 -3.73 8.81
CA GLU A 24 -20.93 -3.08 8.74
C GLU A 24 -21.71 -3.44 7.47
N ASP A 25 -23.03 -3.18 7.48
CA ASP A 25 -23.72 -2.70 6.29
C ASP A 25 -23.62 -1.18 6.26
N LYS A 26 -22.90 -0.64 5.28
CA LYS A 26 -23.12 0.72 4.77
C LYS A 26 -23.29 0.65 3.25
N PRO A 27 -24.06 1.56 2.64
CA PRO A 27 -24.34 1.51 1.22
C PRO A 27 -23.04 1.48 0.41
N GLN A 28 -23.07 0.81 -0.75
CA GLN A 28 -22.01 0.92 -1.75
C GLN A 28 -22.09 2.29 -2.46
N VAL A 29 -21.89 3.35 -1.68
CA VAL A 29 -21.49 4.66 -2.19
C VAL A 29 -20.27 4.42 -3.09
N ALA A 30 -20.25 5.05 -4.26
CA ALA A 30 -19.12 4.94 -5.16
C ALA A 30 -17.84 5.41 -4.45
N SER A 31 -17.04 4.46 -3.99
CA SER A 31 -15.81 4.70 -3.24
C SER A 31 -14.76 5.22 -4.22
N LYS A 32 -14.78 6.55 -4.43
CA LYS A 32 -13.79 7.27 -5.23
C LYS A 32 -12.39 6.80 -4.85
N THR A 33 -11.54 6.60 -5.84
CA THR A 33 -10.20 6.08 -5.55
C THR A 33 -9.32 7.23 -5.10
N GLU A 34 -8.80 7.16 -3.87
CA GLU A 34 -7.80 8.11 -3.39
C GLU A 34 -6.42 7.77 -3.97
N TYR A 35 -5.78 8.80 -4.51
CA TYR A 35 -4.43 8.76 -5.06
C TYR A 35 -3.52 9.71 -4.28
N LEU A 36 -2.27 9.29 -4.13
CA LEU A 36 -1.21 10.03 -3.45
C LEU A 36 -0.15 10.41 -4.48
N ARG A 37 0.09 11.71 -4.67
CA ARG A 37 1.19 12.27 -5.45
C ARG A 37 2.33 12.69 -4.51
N ILE A 38 3.57 12.42 -4.90
CA ILE A 38 4.76 12.92 -4.20
C ILE A 38 5.08 14.35 -4.67
N ILE A 39 5.22 15.29 -3.74
CA ILE A 39 5.54 16.71 -4.05
C ILE A 39 6.97 17.12 -3.62
N SER A 40 7.61 16.31 -2.77
CA SER A 40 9.00 16.48 -2.32
C SER A 40 9.97 15.62 -3.15
N ASP A 41 11.21 16.07 -3.31
CA ASP A 41 12.16 15.51 -4.29
C ASP A 41 12.53 14.04 -4.03
N SER A 42 12.54 13.62 -2.76
CA SER A 42 12.52 12.20 -2.39
C SER A 42 11.75 11.95 -1.08
N VAL A 43 11.07 10.81 -0.98
CA VAL A 43 10.36 10.33 0.22
C VAL A 43 10.67 8.85 0.43
N ASN A 44 10.88 8.42 1.69
CA ASN A 44 11.09 7.01 2.01
C ASN A 44 9.75 6.24 1.97
N ILE A 45 9.80 4.98 1.51
CA ILE A 45 8.71 4.01 1.68
C ILE A 45 9.12 2.91 2.65
N HIS A 46 8.17 2.49 3.49
CA HIS A 46 8.41 1.60 4.63
C HIS A 46 7.63 0.28 4.50
N SER A 47 8.20 -0.84 4.95
CA SER A 47 7.55 -2.16 4.98
C SER A 47 6.50 -2.32 6.08
N SER A 48 6.58 -1.49 7.12
CA SER A 48 5.72 -1.50 8.30
C SER A 48 5.12 -0.12 8.57
N ALA A 49 4.14 -0.10 9.48
CA ALA A 49 3.42 1.07 10.01
C ALA A 49 4.25 2.19 10.63
N ASP A 50 5.54 2.36 10.37
CA ASP A 50 6.42 3.23 11.18
C ASP A 50 7.52 3.93 10.36
N PHE A 51 8.23 4.84 11.02
CA PHE A 51 9.33 5.62 10.44
C PHE A 51 10.72 5.10 10.84
N ASN A 52 10.85 3.85 11.29
CA ASN A 52 12.16 3.31 11.66
C ASN A 52 13.07 3.18 10.44
N SER A 53 14.37 3.45 10.59
CA SER A 53 15.34 3.27 9.49
C SER A 53 15.42 1.82 8.99
N SER A 54 15.09 0.85 9.84
CA SER A 54 15.06 -0.59 9.52
C SER A 54 13.84 -1.02 8.71
N SER A 55 12.77 -0.23 8.67
CA SER A 55 11.59 -0.51 7.84
C SER A 55 11.66 0.13 6.45
N VAL A 56 12.63 1.01 6.18
CA VAL A 56 12.81 1.65 4.86
C VAL A 56 13.17 0.59 3.81
N VAL A 57 12.26 0.36 2.84
CA VAL A 57 12.45 -0.58 1.72
C VAL A 57 12.76 0.11 0.39
N GLY A 58 12.71 1.43 0.33
CA GLY A 58 13.02 2.19 -0.88
C GLY A 58 12.74 3.68 -0.74
N LYS A 59 12.88 4.39 -1.87
CA LYS A 59 12.55 5.81 -1.99
C LYS A 59 11.77 6.07 -3.26
N VAL A 60 10.79 6.95 -3.17
CA VAL A 60 9.98 7.46 -4.28
C VAL A 60 10.34 8.93 -4.55
N LYS A 61 10.11 9.40 -5.77
CA LYS A 61 10.51 10.72 -6.26
C LYS A 61 9.31 11.63 -6.48
N LYS A 62 9.57 12.94 -6.53
CA LYS A 62 8.58 13.95 -6.90
C LYS A 62 7.91 13.63 -8.24
N GLY A 63 6.59 13.71 -8.25
CA GLY A 63 5.76 13.36 -9.41
C GLY A 63 5.27 11.92 -9.44
N ASP A 64 5.86 11.00 -8.66
CA ASP A 64 5.34 9.63 -8.53
C ASP A 64 3.91 9.65 -7.95
N VAL A 65 3.05 8.74 -8.43
CA VAL A 65 1.64 8.63 -8.02
C VAL A 65 1.30 7.19 -7.63
N PHE A 66 0.63 7.03 -6.49
CA PHE A 66 0.25 5.73 -5.93
C PHE A 66 -1.24 5.71 -5.54
N THR A 67 -1.88 4.53 -5.60
CA THR A 67 -3.23 4.34 -5.05
C THR A 67 -3.15 4.06 -3.54
N ILE A 68 -3.90 4.83 -2.75
CA ILE A 68 -4.08 4.59 -1.32
C ILE A 68 -5.00 3.38 -1.14
N ALA A 69 -4.68 2.53 -0.15
CA ALA A 69 -5.51 1.41 0.27
C ALA A 69 -6.12 1.65 1.67
N GLN A 70 -5.43 2.39 2.54
CA GLN A 70 -5.92 2.72 3.89
C GLN A 70 -5.13 3.91 4.48
N LYS A 71 -5.79 4.78 5.25
CA LYS A 71 -5.12 5.68 6.20
C LYS A 71 -4.79 4.93 7.50
N ILE A 72 -3.56 5.06 7.98
CA ILE A 72 -3.08 4.51 9.25
C ILE A 72 -2.81 5.67 10.20
N GLU A 73 -3.66 5.82 11.21
CA GLU A 73 -3.52 6.89 12.21
C GLU A 73 -2.51 6.51 13.30
N ARG A 74 -1.69 7.47 13.73
CA ARG A 74 -0.60 7.21 14.69
C ARG A 74 -0.34 8.36 15.65
N THR A 75 0.25 8.02 16.80
CA THR A 75 0.90 8.99 17.68
C THR A 75 2.03 9.71 16.92
N GLY A 76 1.79 10.96 16.51
CA GLY A 76 2.73 11.78 15.74
C GLY A 76 2.22 12.12 14.34
N THR A 77 2.87 11.57 13.31
CA THR A 77 2.49 11.77 11.90
C THR A 77 1.83 10.51 11.35
N ASP A 78 0.65 10.67 10.74
CA ASP A 78 -0.08 9.58 10.10
C ASP A 78 0.67 9.02 8.87
N MET A 79 0.26 7.83 8.43
CA MET A 79 0.80 7.17 7.24
C MET A 79 -0.33 6.67 6.34
N TYR A 80 -0.07 6.59 5.03
CA TYR A 80 -0.94 5.88 4.10
C TYR A 80 -0.34 4.51 3.79
N LYS A 81 -1.17 3.47 3.86
CA LYS A 81 -0.88 2.18 3.24
C LYS A 81 -1.22 2.26 1.76
N LEU A 82 -0.25 1.94 0.91
CA LEU A 82 -0.43 1.91 -0.53
C LEU A 82 -0.97 0.55 -0.98
N LYS A 83 -1.60 0.48 -2.16
CA LYS A 83 -2.13 -0.78 -2.73
C LYS A 83 -1.06 -1.85 -2.99
N SER A 84 0.23 -1.46 -3.03
CA SER A 84 1.40 -2.35 -3.07
C SER A 84 1.79 -2.94 -1.71
N GLY A 85 1.09 -2.61 -0.63
CA GLY A 85 1.30 -3.15 0.72
C GLY A 85 2.30 -2.38 1.59
N VAL A 86 3.14 -1.53 1.00
CA VAL A 86 4.08 -0.63 1.71
C VAL A 86 3.36 0.60 2.26
N TYR A 87 4.05 1.35 3.12
CA TYR A 87 3.55 2.52 3.82
C TYR A 87 4.39 3.77 3.51
N ILE A 88 3.74 4.93 3.52
CA ILE A 88 4.37 6.23 3.26
C ILE A 88 3.79 7.30 4.21
N THR A 89 4.51 8.39 4.46
CA THR A 89 4.00 9.51 5.27
C THR A 89 2.72 10.11 4.68
N ALA A 90 1.78 10.49 5.54
CA ALA A 90 0.59 11.27 5.19
C ALA A 90 0.80 12.80 5.32
N SER A 91 2.02 13.25 5.65
CA SER A 91 2.30 14.67 5.83
C SER A 91 2.21 15.45 4.53
N THR A 92 1.32 16.44 4.49
CA THR A 92 1.07 17.36 3.35
C THR A 92 2.27 18.20 2.94
N LYS A 93 3.38 18.14 3.68
CA LYS A 93 4.69 18.71 3.29
C LYS A 93 5.38 17.88 2.19
N TYR A 94 5.12 16.57 2.13
CA TYR A 94 5.83 15.64 1.26
C TYR A 94 4.92 14.97 0.22
N VAL A 95 3.63 14.84 0.53
CA VAL A 95 2.63 14.18 -0.31
C VAL A 95 1.38 15.04 -0.48
N GLU A 96 0.62 14.78 -1.53
CA GLU A 96 -0.63 15.44 -1.89
C GLU A 96 -1.66 14.35 -2.23
N VAL A 97 -2.88 14.45 -1.69
CA VAL A 97 -3.94 13.44 -1.91
C VAL A 97 -5.06 14.03 -2.76
N PHE A 98 -5.53 13.25 -3.73
CA PHE A 98 -6.61 13.63 -4.65
C PHE A 98 -7.48 12.42 -5.03
N GLU A 99 -8.75 12.67 -5.33
CA GLU A 99 -9.70 11.66 -5.78
C GLU A 99 -9.70 11.53 -7.31
N ARG A 100 -10.00 10.32 -7.84
CA ARG A 100 -10.53 10.11 -9.20
C ARG A 100 -11.54 8.96 -9.22
#